data_AF-A0A951VAD4-F1
#
_entry.id   AF-A0A951VAD4-F1
#
_cell.length_a   1.000
_cell.length_b   1.000
_cell.length_c   1.000
_cell.angle_alpha   90.00
_cell.angle_beta   90.00
_cell.angle_gamma   90.00
#
_symmetry.space_group_name_H-M   'P 1'
#
loop_
_entity.id
_entity.type
_entity.pdbx_description
1 polymer ?
#
loop_
_entity_poly.entity_id
_entity_poly.type
_entity_poly.pdbx_seq_one_letter_code
_entity_poly.pdbx_strand_id
1 'polypeptide(L)'
;MNKFRFLKGGAFFLVLAVLFTNCEKFEADIPPIATINPDSIVTLGEIRDMIVPGETYTFRNTGKQLFATVTMDELNGNIYRQAYIQDPTGAVNLRMALSTELTVGDSIRLSLDGATISYFNNMLQLDSVDGTRQIVKQASGKYIEPEVVTINDIKAGGHQARLVKLENVQFLESELGQTWADGINLLSVNRTLQDCENNIIIV
;
A
#
# COMPACT_ATOMS: atom_id res chain seq x y z
N MET A 1 67.99 17.93 -58.36
CA MET A 1 68.47 17.06 -59.45
C MET A 1 68.59 15.63 -58.96
N ASN A 2 67.65 14.80 -59.44
CA ASN A 2 67.62 13.35 -59.61
C ASN A 2 68.61 12.47 -58.84
N LYS A 3 68.07 11.57 -58.01
CA LYS A 3 68.43 10.15 -58.08
C LYS A 3 67.19 9.25 -57.99
N PHE A 4 66.90 8.62 -59.12
CA PHE A 4 65.99 7.48 -59.29
C PHE A 4 66.34 6.34 -58.34
N ARG A 5 65.33 5.69 -57.73
CA ARG A 5 65.44 4.30 -57.25
C ARG A 5 64.14 3.53 -57.53
N PHE A 6 64.30 2.60 -58.48
CA PHE A 6 63.74 1.24 -58.57
C PHE A 6 62.23 0.95 -58.42
N LEU A 7 61.72 0.48 -59.56
CA LEU A 7 60.54 -0.29 -59.92
C LEU A 7 60.30 -1.57 -59.09
N LYS A 8 59.01 -1.89 -58.84
CA LYS A 8 58.30 -3.22 -58.90
C LYS A 8 56.94 -3.02 -58.20
N GLY A 9 55.77 -3.15 -58.81
CA GLY A 9 55.36 -4.09 -59.85
C GLY A 9 54.57 -5.25 -59.22
N GLY A 10 53.30 -4.97 -58.86
CA GLY A 10 52.14 -5.87 -58.81
C GLY A 10 52.20 -7.22 -58.06
N ALA A 11 51.32 -7.38 -57.08
CA ALA A 11 50.48 -8.58 -56.93
C ALA A 11 49.33 -8.31 -55.94
N PHE A 12 48.12 -8.33 -56.47
CA PHE A 12 46.85 -8.37 -55.75
C PHE A 12 46.79 -9.69 -54.96
N PHE A 13 46.76 -9.63 -53.62
CA PHE A 13 46.45 -10.78 -52.78
C PHE A 13 45.20 -10.45 -51.95
N LEU A 14 44.09 -11.02 -52.41
CA LEU A 14 42.81 -11.08 -51.74
C LEU A 14 42.99 -11.94 -50.47
N VAL A 15 43.09 -11.32 -49.30
CA VAL A 15 43.07 -12.05 -48.02
C VAL A 15 41.65 -12.02 -47.46
N LEU A 16 41.12 -13.23 -47.43
CA LEU A 16 39.82 -13.67 -46.99
C LEU A 16 39.57 -13.38 -45.49
N ALA A 17 38.30 -13.11 -45.20
CA ALA A 17 37.74 -12.75 -43.90
C ALA A 17 38.16 -13.62 -42.72
N VAL A 18 38.36 -12.97 -41.57
CA VAL A 18 38.23 -13.59 -40.25
C VAL A 18 37.39 -12.64 -39.37
N LEU A 19 36.08 -12.85 -39.41
CA LEU A 19 35.14 -12.34 -38.43
C LEU A 19 35.19 -13.27 -37.22
N PHE A 20 35.98 -12.94 -36.20
CA PHE A 20 35.79 -13.50 -34.86
C PHE A 20 35.18 -12.43 -33.95
N THR A 21 33.85 -12.46 -33.96
CA THR A 21 32.98 -12.30 -32.79
C THR A 21 33.70 -11.81 -31.53
N ASN A 22 33.64 -10.51 -31.25
CA ASN A 22 33.65 -10.06 -29.87
C ASN A 22 32.29 -10.49 -29.29
N CYS A 23 32.23 -11.76 -28.88
CA CYS A 23 31.15 -12.24 -28.04
C CYS A 23 31.40 -11.58 -26.69
N GLU A 24 30.90 -10.35 -26.51
CA GLU A 24 30.54 -9.95 -25.17
C GLU A 24 29.65 -11.07 -24.68
N LYS A 25 30.15 -11.78 -23.68
CA LYS A 25 29.41 -12.82 -23.00
C LYS A 25 28.15 -12.11 -22.54
N PHE A 26 27.05 -12.33 -23.25
CA PHE A 26 25.74 -11.86 -22.84
C PHE A 26 25.55 -12.54 -21.49
N GLU A 27 25.84 -11.80 -20.41
CA GLU A 27 25.32 -12.14 -19.11
C GLU A 27 23.83 -12.08 -19.34
N ALA A 28 23.24 -13.24 -19.57
CA ALA A 28 21.80 -13.37 -19.62
C ALA A 28 21.29 -12.59 -18.42
N ASP A 29 20.36 -11.65 -18.65
CA ASP A 29 19.64 -10.96 -17.59
C ASP A 29 19.27 -12.03 -16.57
N ILE A 30 20.01 -12.09 -15.46
CA ILE A 30 19.66 -12.99 -14.36
C ILE A 30 18.27 -12.50 -14.00
N PRO A 31 17.23 -13.34 -14.15
CA PRO A 31 15.88 -12.90 -13.87
C PRO A 31 15.94 -12.29 -12.47
N PRO A 32 15.46 -11.05 -12.30
CA PRO A 32 15.57 -10.36 -11.02
C PRO A 32 15.05 -11.32 -9.96
N ILE A 33 15.89 -11.60 -8.96
CA ILE A 33 15.63 -12.65 -8.00
C ILE A 33 14.26 -12.36 -7.38
N ALA A 34 13.26 -13.17 -7.71
CA ALA A 34 11.88 -13.00 -7.28
C ALA A 34 11.67 -13.44 -5.82
N THR A 35 12.73 -13.49 -5.02
CA THR A 35 12.67 -13.82 -3.60
C THR A 35 12.73 -12.53 -2.81
N ILE A 36 11.59 -12.17 -2.23
CA ILE A 36 11.51 -11.10 -1.23
C ILE A 36 12.36 -11.53 -0.03
N ASN A 37 13.23 -10.64 0.45
CA ASN A 37 13.98 -10.89 1.67
C ASN A 37 12.99 -10.94 2.86
N PRO A 38 12.86 -12.06 3.59
CA PRO A 38 11.94 -12.13 4.72
C PRO A 38 12.25 -11.07 5.80
N ASP A 39 13.52 -10.71 5.97
CA ASP A 39 13.94 -9.69 6.96
C ASP A 39 13.53 -8.25 6.55
N SER A 40 13.11 -8.05 5.30
CA SER A 40 12.57 -6.77 4.84
C SER A 40 11.07 -6.64 5.09
N ILE A 41 10.39 -7.70 5.51
CA ILE A 41 8.95 -7.68 5.77
C ILE A 41 8.71 -7.07 7.15
N VAL A 42 7.83 -6.08 7.21
CA VAL A 42 7.34 -5.49 8.47
C VAL A 42 5.83 -5.65 8.55
N THR A 43 5.33 -5.74 9.77
CA THR A 43 3.92 -5.88 10.11
C THR A 43 3.31 -4.52 10.49
N LEU A 44 1.98 -4.41 10.44
CA LEU A 44 1.26 -3.20 10.86
C LEU A 44 1.39 -2.94 12.37
N GLY A 45 1.55 -3.98 13.18
CA GLY A 45 1.88 -3.87 14.60
C GLY A 45 3.23 -3.19 14.81
N GLU A 46 4.28 -3.66 14.12
CA GLU A 46 5.60 -3.03 14.19
C GLU A 46 5.56 -1.57 13.70
N ILE A 47 4.86 -1.28 12.61
CA ILE A 47 4.68 0.10 12.10
C ILE A 47 4.03 1.00 13.16
N ARG A 48 3.02 0.50 13.89
CA ARG A 48 2.36 1.25 14.96
C ARG A 48 3.30 1.56 16.11
N ASP A 49 4.20 0.64 16.43
CA ASP A 49 5.18 0.79 17.52
C ASP A 49 6.38 1.68 17.13
N MET A 50 6.56 2.03 15.85
CA MET A 50 7.66 2.88 15.38
C MET A 50 7.55 4.34 15.82
N ILE A 51 6.34 4.87 16.00
CA ILE A 51 6.10 6.28 16.30
C ILE A 51 4.95 6.46 17.30
N VAL A 52 5.00 7.55 18.08
CA VAL A 52 3.89 7.97 18.94
C VAL A 52 3.10 9.14 18.31
N PRO A 53 1.87 9.44 18.78
CA PRO A 53 1.11 10.58 18.27
C PRO A 53 1.88 11.90 18.34
N GLY A 54 1.89 12.64 17.23
CA GLY A 54 2.65 13.88 17.06
C GLY A 54 4.00 13.70 16.37
N GLU A 55 4.49 12.47 16.26
CA GLU A 55 5.70 12.15 15.50
C GLU A 55 5.38 11.76 14.05
N THR A 56 6.42 11.84 13.20
CA THR A 56 6.36 11.33 11.83
C THR A 56 7.64 10.59 11.50
N TYR A 57 7.54 9.58 10.65
CA TYR A 57 8.69 8.81 10.17
C TYR A 57 8.54 8.52 8.68
N THR A 58 9.54 8.91 7.87
CA THR A 58 9.58 8.63 6.43
C THR A 58 10.56 7.51 6.13
N PHE A 59 10.11 6.46 5.46
CA PHE A 59 10.97 5.40 4.95
C PHE A 59 11.80 5.92 3.77
N ARG A 60 13.12 5.80 3.86
CA ARG A 60 14.07 6.26 2.82
C ARG A 60 15.03 5.14 2.45
N ASN A 61 14.81 4.51 1.29
CA ASN A 61 15.66 3.44 0.76
C ASN A 61 15.89 2.29 1.75
N THR A 62 14.85 1.92 2.49
CA THR A 62 14.87 0.87 3.50
C THR A 62 14.64 -0.51 2.90
N GLY A 63 14.04 -0.59 1.70
CA GLY A 63 13.63 -1.84 1.08
C GLY A 63 12.49 -2.56 1.83
N LYS A 64 11.88 -1.92 2.83
CA LYS A 64 10.86 -2.54 3.68
C LYS A 64 9.56 -2.75 2.91
N GLN A 65 8.95 -3.91 3.14
CA GLN A 65 7.73 -4.37 2.49
C GLN A 65 6.68 -4.69 3.54
N LEU A 66 5.42 -4.44 3.23
CA LEU A 66 4.26 -4.78 4.05
C LEU A 66 3.30 -5.65 3.24
N PHE A 67 2.69 -6.64 3.88
CA PHE A 67 1.59 -7.41 3.32
C PHE A 67 0.33 -7.17 4.13
N ALA A 68 -0.77 -6.85 3.46
CA ALA A 68 -2.04 -6.57 4.11
C ALA A 68 -3.20 -6.86 3.15
N THR A 69 -4.41 -6.84 3.68
CA THR A 69 -5.65 -6.99 2.92
C THR A 69 -6.47 -5.72 3.05
N VAL A 70 -7.06 -5.26 1.94
CA VAL A 70 -7.96 -4.11 1.90
C VAL A 70 -9.29 -4.46 2.57
N THR A 71 -9.68 -3.72 3.60
CA THR A 71 -10.95 -3.86 4.32
C THR A 71 -11.97 -2.77 3.98
N MET A 72 -11.52 -1.64 3.46
CA MET A 72 -12.36 -0.56 2.93
C MET A 72 -11.62 0.16 1.81
N ASP A 73 -12.33 0.47 0.72
CA ASP A 73 -11.80 1.16 -0.46
C ASP A 73 -12.59 2.44 -0.78
N GLU A 74 -12.17 3.16 -1.82
CA GLU A 74 -12.77 4.42 -2.26
C GLU A 74 -13.98 4.27 -3.22
N LEU A 75 -14.37 3.05 -3.61
CA LEU A 75 -15.39 2.83 -4.67
C LEU A 75 -16.77 3.34 -4.27
N ASN A 76 -17.10 3.27 -2.98
CA ASN A 76 -18.39 3.74 -2.44
C ASN A 76 -18.43 5.26 -2.22
N GLY A 77 -17.32 5.96 -2.47
CA GLY A 77 -17.22 7.42 -2.34
C GLY A 77 -17.21 7.95 -0.91
N ASN A 78 -17.21 7.09 0.12
CA ASN A 78 -17.13 7.53 1.51
C ASN A 78 -15.73 8.02 1.90
N ILE A 79 -14.71 7.49 1.22
CA ILE A 79 -13.31 7.91 1.36
C ILE A 79 -12.71 8.20 -0.02
N TYR A 80 -11.72 9.10 -0.08
CA TYR A 80 -11.07 9.51 -1.32
C TYR A 80 -9.55 9.39 -1.19
N ARG A 81 -8.91 8.73 -2.17
CA ARG A 81 -7.48 8.39 -2.20
C ARG A 81 -7.01 7.72 -0.92
N GLN A 82 -7.89 6.89 -0.38
CA GLN A 82 -7.73 6.25 0.91
C GLN A 82 -8.22 4.82 0.83
N ALA A 83 -7.55 3.95 1.55
CA ALA A 83 -8.00 2.59 1.80
C ALA A 83 -7.66 2.22 3.25
N TYR A 84 -8.47 1.38 3.87
CA TYR A 84 -8.10 0.74 5.12
C TYR A 84 -7.52 -0.63 4.81
N ILE A 85 -6.36 -0.92 5.37
CA ILE A 85 -5.66 -2.19 5.18
C ILE A 85 -5.39 -2.82 6.54
N GLN A 86 -5.48 -4.15 6.57
CA GLN A 86 -5.35 -4.93 7.80
C GLN A 86 -4.50 -6.19 7.56
N ASP A 87 -3.68 -6.51 8.56
CA ASP A 87 -2.97 -7.77 8.71
C ASP A 87 -3.34 -8.40 10.08
N PRO A 88 -2.82 -9.58 10.45
CA PRO A 88 -3.13 -10.19 11.75
C PRO A 88 -2.71 -9.34 12.96
N THR A 89 -1.70 -8.50 12.82
CA THR A 89 -1.09 -7.71 13.90
C THR A 89 -1.73 -6.32 14.08
N GLY A 90 -2.32 -5.75 13.03
CA GLY A 90 -2.80 -4.38 13.06
C GLY A 90 -3.57 -3.95 11.82
N ALA A 91 -4.02 -2.70 11.84
CA ALA A 91 -4.65 -2.01 10.72
C ALA A 91 -4.19 -0.55 10.67
N VAL A 92 -4.25 0.03 9.47
CA VAL A 92 -3.86 1.42 9.21
C VAL A 92 -4.71 2.04 8.09
N ASN A 93 -4.85 3.37 8.13
CA ASN A 93 -5.37 4.13 6.99
C ASN A 93 -4.23 4.39 5.99
N LEU A 94 -4.34 3.83 4.80
CA LEU A 94 -3.43 4.02 3.68
C LEU A 94 -3.90 5.23 2.85
N ARG A 95 -3.10 6.31 2.85
CA ARG A 95 -3.34 7.51 2.06
C ARG A 95 -2.46 7.52 0.82
N MET A 96 -3.11 7.60 -0.32
CA MET A 96 -2.48 7.46 -1.63
C MET A 96 -2.35 8.83 -2.31
N ALA A 97 -1.26 9.03 -3.05
CA ALA A 97 -1.07 10.25 -3.83
C ALA A 97 -2.09 10.38 -4.97
N LEU A 98 -2.44 9.24 -5.58
CA LEU A 98 -3.42 9.08 -6.65
C LEU A 98 -4.40 7.96 -6.29
N SER A 99 -5.60 8.05 -6.85
CA SER A 99 -6.62 6.98 -6.73
C SER A 99 -6.11 5.69 -7.36
N THR A 100 -6.60 4.55 -6.87
CA THR A 100 -6.17 3.21 -7.30
C THR A 100 -7.35 2.27 -7.48
N GLU A 101 -7.14 1.19 -8.24
CA GLU A 101 -8.12 0.12 -8.43
C GLU A 101 -8.08 -0.94 -7.30
N LEU A 102 -7.82 -0.49 -6.07
CA LEU A 102 -7.92 -1.35 -4.90
C LEU A 102 -9.38 -1.56 -4.54
N THR A 103 -9.71 -2.81 -4.25
CA THR A 103 -11.05 -3.23 -3.87
C THR A 103 -11.01 -4.02 -2.57
N VAL A 104 -12.08 -3.97 -1.76
CA VAL A 104 -12.19 -4.78 -0.55
C VAL A 104 -11.95 -6.27 -0.87
N GLY A 105 -11.10 -6.91 -0.07
CA GLY A 105 -10.67 -8.30 -0.28
C GLY A 105 -9.46 -8.45 -1.20
N ASP A 106 -8.89 -7.39 -1.73
CA ASP A 106 -7.57 -7.44 -2.36
C ASP A 106 -6.48 -7.64 -1.30
N SER A 107 -5.69 -8.70 -1.46
CA SER A 107 -4.41 -8.86 -0.76
C SER A 107 -3.34 -8.13 -1.54
N ILE A 108 -2.55 -7.31 -0.84
CA ILE A 108 -1.54 -6.44 -1.45
C ILE A 108 -0.18 -6.64 -0.81
N ARG A 109 0.85 -6.36 -1.60
CA ARG A 109 2.20 -6.07 -1.13
C ARG A 109 2.45 -4.58 -1.34
N LEU A 110 2.89 -3.90 -0.29
CA LEU A 110 3.22 -2.47 -0.29
C LEU A 110 4.71 -2.28 -0.02
N SER A 111 5.40 -1.59 -0.92
CA SER A 111 6.74 -1.05 -0.67
C SER A 111 6.65 0.22 0.15
N LEU A 112 7.32 0.26 1.30
CA LEU A 112 7.22 1.41 2.21
C LEU A 112 8.13 2.57 1.83
N ASP A 113 9.12 2.37 0.96
CA ASP A 113 10.04 3.44 0.55
C ASP A 113 9.32 4.64 -0.06
N GLY A 114 9.52 5.82 0.54
CA GLY A 114 8.82 7.06 0.20
C GLY A 114 7.54 7.32 1.02
N ALA A 115 6.97 6.29 1.64
CA ALA A 115 5.81 6.44 2.53
C ALA A 115 6.22 7.11 3.85
N THR A 116 5.28 7.83 4.45
CA THR A 116 5.45 8.49 5.75
C THR A 116 4.41 7.98 6.73
N ILE A 117 4.87 7.45 7.87
CA ILE A 117 4.01 7.13 9.01
C ILE A 117 3.71 8.44 9.74
N SER A 118 2.44 8.70 10.03
CA SER A 118 1.99 9.86 10.79
C SER A 118 0.69 9.56 11.53
N TYR A 119 0.32 10.46 12.44
CA TYR A 119 -1.01 10.47 13.06
C TYR A 119 -1.80 11.68 12.61
N PHE A 120 -3.05 11.48 12.19
CA PHE A 120 -4.01 12.55 11.92
C PHE A 120 -5.29 12.29 12.71
N ASN A 121 -5.70 13.22 13.56
CA ASN A 121 -6.83 13.06 14.49
C ASN A 121 -6.77 11.73 15.27
N ASN A 122 -5.60 11.42 15.82
CA ASN A 122 -5.29 10.18 16.55
C ASN A 122 -5.41 8.89 15.72
N MET A 123 -5.59 8.95 14.40
CA MET A 123 -5.56 7.80 13.50
C MET A 123 -4.15 7.61 12.93
N LEU A 124 -3.60 6.41 13.07
CA LEU A 124 -2.35 6.02 12.41
C LEU A 124 -2.56 5.97 10.89
N GLN A 125 -1.66 6.57 10.13
CA GLN A 125 -1.73 6.63 8.69
C GLN A 125 -0.38 6.30 8.04
N LEU A 126 -0.44 5.67 6.87
CA LEU A 126 0.66 5.63 5.91
C LEU A 126 0.33 6.61 4.79
N ASP A 127 1.03 7.74 4.75
CA ASP A 127 0.82 8.81 3.78
C ASP A 127 1.89 8.81 2.67
N SER A 128 1.63 9.57 1.61
CA SER A 128 2.50 9.73 0.44
C SER A 128 2.77 8.43 -0.32
N VAL A 129 1.81 7.49 -0.29
CA VAL A 129 1.95 6.23 -1.02
C VAL A 129 1.57 6.40 -2.49
N ASP A 130 2.47 6.10 -3.41
CA ASP A 130 2.19 5.97 -4.83
C ASP A 130 1.55 4.60 -5.11
N GLY A 131 0.24 4.61 -5.30
CA GLY A 131 -0.53 3.39 -5.52
C GLY A 131 -0.21 2.65 -6.83
N THR A 132 0.42 3.29 -7.82
CA THR A 132 0.82 2.65 -9.07
C THR A 132 2.20 2.00 -8.96
N ARG A 133 3.10 2.58 -8.16
CA ARG A 133 4.49 2.13 -8.07
C ARG A 133 4.78 1.28 -6.83
N GLN A 134 4.14 1.58 -5.71
CA GLN A 134 4.45 0.94 -4.42
C GLN A 134 3.54 -0.22 -4.10
N ILE A 135 2.34 -0.29 -4.70
CA ILE A 135 1.35 -1.32 -4.39
C ILE A 135 1.33 -2.36 -5.51
N VAL A 136 1.43 -3.63 -5.12
CA VAL A 136 1.27 -4.77 -6.01
C VAL A 136 0.18 -5.68 -5.47
N LYS A 137 -0.94 -5.78 -6.19
CA LYS A 137 -2.01 -6.74 -5.91
C LYS A 137 -1.47 -8.17 -6.02
N GLN A 138 -1.63 -8.95 -4.95
CA GLN A 138 -1.20 -10.35 -4.87
C GLN A 138 -2.34 -11.31 -5.23
N ALA A 139 -3.55 -11.02 -4.74
CA ALA A 139 -4.75 -11.80 -4.99
C ALA A 139 -6.00 -10.96 -4.71
N SER A 140 -7.15 -11.38 -5.26
CA SER A 140 -8.47 -10.82 -4.94
C SER A 140 -9.34 -11.86 -4.24
N GLY A 141 -10.42 -11.42 -3.58
CA GLY A 141 -11.36 -12.30 -2.88
C GLY A 141 -10.83 -12.88 -1.56
N LYS A 142 -9.82 -12.24 -0.96
CA LYS A 142 -9.28 -12.55 0.37
C LYS A 142 -9.97 -11.71 1.43
N TYR A 143 -11.27 -11.89 1.61
CA TYR A 143 -12.01 -11.11 2.60
C TYR A 143 -11.57 -11.42 4.04
N ILE A 144 -11.54 -10.39 4.88
CA ILE A 144 -11.33 -10.51 6.32
C ILE A 144 -12.70 -10.62 6.99
N GLU A 145 -12.88 -11.64 7.82
CA GLU A 145 -14.05 -11.74 8.70
C GLU A 145 -13.96 -10.63 9.78
N PRO A 146 -15.00 -9.81 9.96
CA PRO A 146 -15.02 -8.78 10.98
C PRO A 146 -14.85 -9.34 12.39
N GLU A 147 -14.06 -8.65 13.22
CA GLU A 147 -13.94 -8.97 14.64
C GLU A 147 -15.21 -8.54 15.38
N VAL A 148 -15.88 -9.47 16.09
CA VAL A 148 -17.04 -9.13 16.92
C VAL A 148 -16.55 -8.47 18.20
N VAL A 149 -16.94 -7.21 18.43
CA VAL A 149 -16.51 -6.40 19.57
C VAL A 149 -17.71 -5.72 20.22
N THR A 150 -17.54 -5.25 21.45
CA THR A 150 -18.49 -4.38 22.13
C THR A 150 -18.13 -2.90 21.96
N ILE A 151 -19.07 -2.01 22.30
CA ILE A 151 -18.81 -0.57 22.35
C ILE A 151 -17.68 -0.24 23.34
N ASN A 152 -17.61 -0.97 24.45
CA ASN A 152 -16.58 -0.75 25.47
C ASN A 152 -15.20 -1.19 24.99
N ASP A 153 -15.09 -2.27 24.22
CA ASP A 153 -13.83 -2.69 23.60
C ASP A 153 -13.29 -1.59 22.67
N ILE A 154 -14.16 -1.03 21.81
CA ILE A 154 -13.77 0.08 20.91
C ILE A 154 -13.28 1.29 21.70
N LYS A 155 -13.97 1.66 22.79
CA LYS A 155 -13.58 2.79 23.66
C LYS A 155 -12.30 2.53 24.44
N ALA A 156 -12.01 1.28 24.79
CA ALA A 156 -10.75 0.89 25.41
C ALA A 156 -9.55 1.03 24.45
N GLY A 157 -9.81 1.06 23.14
CA GLY A 157 -8.80 1.27 22.10
C GLY A 157 -8.37 -0.03 21.41
N GLY A 158 -7.30 0.02 20.61
CA GLY A 158 -6.76 -1.17 19.92
C GLY A 158 -7.46 -1.59 18.62
N HIS A 159 -8.69 -1.13 18.38
CA HIS A 159 -9.46 -1.44 17.16
C HIS A 159 -9.41 -0.36 16.07
N GLN A 160 -8.54 0.65 16.20
CA GLN A 160 -8.39 1.68 15.17
C GLN A 160 -8.08 1.07 13.81
N ALA A 161 -8.78 1.54 12.76
CA ALA A 161 -8.67 1.08 11.38
C ALA A 161 -9.03 -0.41 11.12
N ARG A 162 -9.40 -1.18 12.16
CA ARG A 162 -9.77 -2.59 12.01
C ARG A 162 -11.20 -2.74 11.50
N LEU A 163 -11.46 -3.81 10.76
CA LEU A 163 -12.80 -4.23 10.40
C LEU A 163 -13.47 -4.94 11.58
N VAL A 164 -14.51 -4.31 12.13
CA VAL A 164 -15.22 -4.79 13.32
C VAL A 164 -16.72 -4.96 13.04
N LYS A 165 -17.37 -5.79 13.85
CA LYS A 165 -18.81 -5.98 13.88
C LYS A 165 -19.33 -5.71 15.29
N LEU A 166 -20.29 -4.80 15.39
CA LEU A 166 -21.08 -4.60 16.59
C LEU A 166 -22.37 -5.42 16.48
N GLU A 167 -22.71 -6.15 17.53
CA GLU A 167 -23.96 -6.90 17.63
C GLU A 167 -24.84 -6.33 18.74
N ASN A 168 -26.15 -6.58 18.66
CA ASN A 168 -27.12 -6.14 19.68
C ASN A 168 -27.10 -4.63 19.95
N VAL A 169 -26.87 -3.84 18.91
CA VAL A 169 -26.93 -2.37 18.93
C VAL A 169 -28.10 -1.85 18.09
N GLN A 170 -28.59 -0.67 18.44
CA GLN A 170 -29.61 0.07 17.70
C GLN A 170 -29.25 1.55 17.63
N PHE A 171 -29.83 2.28 16.68
CA PHE A 171 -29.78 3.74 16.73
C PHE A 171 -30.56 4.25 17.93
N LEU A 172 -30.13 5.38 18.50
CA LEU A 172 -30.90 6.06 19.55
C LEU A 172 -32.34 6.31 19.08
N GLU A 173 -33.30 6.16 20.00
CA GLU A 173 -34.73 6.33 19.70
C GLU A 173 -35.03 7.71 19.09
N SER A 174 -34.32 8.75 19.56
CA SER A 174 -34.42 10.12 19.04
C SER A 174 -33.91 10.30 17.60
N GLU A 175 -33.16 9.34 17.08
CA GLU A 175 -32.56 9.37 15.74
C GLU A 175 -33.25 8.41 14.75
N LEU A 176 -34.31 7.70 15.18
CA LEU A 176 -35.06 6.80 14.30
C LEU A 176 -35.71 7.56 13.14
N GLY A 177 -35.62 6.98 11.94
CA GLY A 177 -36.13 7.59 10.70
C GLY A 177 -35.23 8.67 10.09
N GLN A 178 -34.10 9.00 10.73
CA GLN A 178 -33.11 9.89 10.15
C GLN A 178 -32.26 9.16 9.09
N THR A 179 -31.80 9.89 8.08
CA THR A 179 -30.88 9.38 7.05
C THR A 179 -29.45 9.29 7.55
N TRP A 180 -28.54 8.62 6.85
CA TRP A 180 -27.11 8.55 7.21
C TRP A 180 -26.32 9.83 6.89
N ALA A 181 -26.86 10.67 6.02
CA ALA A 181 -26.27 11.93 5.61
C ALA A 181 -27.39 12.92 5.26
N ASP A 182 -27.05 14.21 5.26
CA ASP A 182 -27.92 15.25 4.70
C ASP A 182 -27.66 15.33 3.20
N GLY A 183 -28.49 14.63 2.43
CA GLY A 183 -28.38 14.59 0.97
C GLY A 183 -28.75 15.91 0.28
N ILE A 184 -29.42 16.84 0.95
CA ILE A 184 -29.79 18.14 0.38
C ILE A 184 -28.60 19.09 0.48
N ASN A 185 -27.96 19.16 1.64
CA ASN A 185 -26.81 20.03 1.88
C ASN A 185 -25.46 19.35 1.54
N LEU A 186 -25.48 18.08 1.16
CA LEU A 186 -24.29 17.26 0.87
C LEU A 186 -23.34 17.18 2.08
N LEU A 187 -23.90 17.04 3.28
CA LEU A 187 -23.14 16.97 4.53
C LEU A 187 -23.21 15.57 5.14
N SER A 188 -22.06 15.10 5.63
CA SER A 188 -21.99 13.93 6.50
C SER A 188 -22.55 14.29 7.88
N VAL A 189 -23.33 13.38 8.48
CA VAL A 189 -23.93 13.60 9.79
C VAL A 189 -23.67 12.37 10.66
N ASN A 190 -23.25 12.63 11.90
CA ASN A 190 -23.05 11.60 12.90
C ASN A 190 -24.39 10.98 13.32
N ARG A 191 -24.38 9.67 13.56
CA ARG A 191 -25.46 8.94 14.23
C ARG A 191 -24.92 8.27 15.48
N THR A 192 -25.81 7.87 16.37
CA THR A 192 -25.43 7.30 17.66
C THR A 192 -26.04 5.91 17.79
N LEU A 193 -25.18 4.91 17.92
CA LEU A 193 -25.56 3.55 18.29
C LEU A 193 -25.56 3.40 19.80
N GLN A 194 -26.48 2.58 20.31
CA GLN A 194 -26.63 2.20 21.71
C GLN A 194 -26.79 0.68 21.82
N ASP A 195 -26.13 0.07 22.81
CA ASP A 195 -26.31 -1.34 23.16
C ASP A 195 -27.38 -1.55 24.27
N CYS A 196 -27.65 -2.81 24.62
CA CYS A 196 -28.61 -3.16 25.67
C CYS A 196 -28.22 -2.68 27.08
N GLU A 197 -26.96 -2.30 27.29
CA GLU A 197 -26.41 -1.81 28.56
C GLU A 197 -26.37 -0.27 28.64
N ASN A 198 -26.88 0.41 27.60
CA ASN A 198 -26.85 1.86 27.43
C ASN A 198 -25.46 2.45 27.14
N ASN A 199 -24.48 1.64 26.73
CA ASN A 199 -23.25 2.19 26.18
C ASN A 199 -23.54 2.76 24.78
N ILE A 200 -22.98 3.93 24.49
CA ILE A 200 -23.19 4.62 23.21
C ILE A 200 -21.88 4.80 22.42
N ILE A 201 -21.98 4.81 21.10
CA ILE A 201 -20.89 5.15 20.17
C ILE A 201 -21.42 5.97 19.01
N ILE A 202 -20.61 6.92 18.52
CA ILE A 202 -20.91 7.70 17.33
C ILE A 202 -20.42 6.95 16.10
N VAL A 203 -21.24 6.89 15.05
CA VAL A 203 -20.95 6.33 13.72
C VAL A 203 -21.25 7.32 12.61
#